data_AF-A0A2T6K5P6-F1
#
_entry.id   AF-A0A2T6K5P6-F1
#
_cell.length_a   1.000
_cell.length_b   1.000
_cell.length_c   1.000
_cell.angle_alpha   90.00
_cell.angle_beta   90.00
_cell.angle_gamma   90.00
#
_symmetry.space_group_name_H-M   'P 1'
#
loop_
_entity.id
_entity.type
_entity.pdbx_description
1 polymer ?
#
loop_
_entity_poly.entity_id
_entity_poly.type
_entity_poly.pdbx_seq_one_letter_code
_entity_poly.pdbx_strand_id
1 'polypeptide(L)'
;MTFPEWTKPSIYGALGGAIAVSFLGFTWGGWITSGNAQTMAKNLAADEVTLAMVPVCLNMSATDPQRTAKLAILQDVSRYSRRNAMMETGWATHPGSDTPNRDLADACLAGLMLDGS
;
A
#
# COMPACT_ATOMS: atom_id res chain seq x y z
N MET A 1 10.17 -45.51 30.38
CA MET A 1 9.66 -44.35 31.16
C MET A 1 8.14 -44.48 31.22
N THR A 2 7.57 -44.69 32.39
CA THR A 2 6.13 -44.81 32.61
C THR A 2 5.53 -43.42 32.78
N PHE A 3 4.72 -42.96 31.83
CA PHE A 3 3.99 -41.70 31.96
C PHE A 3 2.83 -41.89 32.96
N PRO A 4 2.67 -41.00 33.95
CA PRO A 4 1.63 -41.14 34.96
C PRO A 4 0.23 -40.82 34.40
N GLU A 5 -0.81 -41.44 34.98
CA GLU A 5 -2.21 -41.33 34.51
C GLU A 5 -2.76 -39.89 34.45
N TRP A 6 -2.21 -38.97 35.26
CA TRP A 6 -2.59 -37.55 35.26
C TRP A 6 -2.08 -36.78 34.05
N THR A 7 -1.19 -37.36 33.23
CA THR A 7 -0.69 -36.71 32.02
C THR A 7 -1.77 -36.61 30.93
N LYS A 8 -2.70 -37.56 30.87
CA LYS A 8 -3.82 -37.55 29.91
C LYS A 8 -4.69 -36.28 30.04
N PRO A 9 -5.28 -35.95 31.21
CA PRO A 9 -6.10 -34.75 31.36
C PRO A 9 -5.30 -33.44 31.21
N SER A 10 -4.03 -33.40 31.62
CA SER A 10 -3.17 -32.22 31.43
C SER A 10 -2.95 -31.88 29.95
N ILE A 11 -2.78 -32.89 29.09
CA ILE A 11 -2.63 -32.68 27.63
C ILE A 11 -3.90 -32.07 27.04
N TYR A 12 -5.08 -32.55 27.43
CA TYR A 12 -6.35 -31.99 26.95
C TYR A 12 -6.57 -30.55 27.43
N GLY A 13 -6.21 -30.24 28.68
CA GLY A 13 -6.27 -28.88 29.22
C GLY A 13 -5.33 -27.92 28.49
N ALA A 14 -4.10 -28.35 28.19
CA ALA A 14 -3.14 -27.56 27.41
C ALA A 14 -3.64 -27.30 25.97
N LEU A 15 -4.24 -28.30 25.32
CA LEU A 15 -4.80 -28.16 23.98
C LEU A 15 -5.96 -27.16 23.97
N GLY A 16 -6.88 -27.29 24.92
CA GLY A 16 -8.02 -26.37 25.05
C GLY A 16 -7.60 -24.94 25.36
N GLY A 17 -6.63 -24.77 26.27
CA GLY A 17 -6.07 -23.46 26.61
C GLY A 17 -5.39 -22.78 25.41
N ALA A 18 -4.60 -23.53 24.63
CA ALA A 18 -3.94 -23.01 23.43
C ALA A 18 -4.95 -22.53 22.38
N ILE A 19 -6.03 -23.28 22.16
CA ILE A 19 -7.11 -22.89 21.24
C ILE A 19 -7.80 -21.61 21.74
N ALA A 20 -8.16 -21.56 23.03
CA ALA A 20 -8.84 -20.41 23.61
C ALA A 20 -8.00 -19.13 23.53
N VAL A 21 -6.72 -19.20 23.90
CA VAL A 21 -5.78 -18.07 23.80
C VAL A 21 -5.58 -17.63 22.36
N SER A 22 -5.45 -18.58 21.43
CA SER A 22 -5.31 -18.24 20.01
C SER A 22 -6.54 -17.51 19.50
N PHE A 23 -7.75 -17.99 19.82
CA PHE A 23 -8.97 -17.35 19.37
C PHE A 23 -9.06 -15.91 19.90
N LEU A 24 -8.89 -15.72 21.22
CA LEU A 24 -8.93 -14.40 21.83
C LEU A 24 -7.84 -13.46 21.29
N GLY A 25 -6.62 -13.99 21.10
CA GLY A 25 -5.48 -13.24 20.58
C GLY A 25 -5.71 -12.76 19.15
N PHE A 26 -6.15 -13.65 18.26
CA PHE A 26 -6.34 -13.33 16.84
C PHE A 26 -7.66 -12.58 16.54
N THR A 27 -8.71 -12.73 17.34
CA THR A 27 -10.00 -12.01 17.10
C THR A 27 -10.08 -10.64 17.76
N TRP A 28 -9.61 -10.51 19.01
CA TRP A 28 -9.72 -9.26 19.79
C TRP A 28 -8.37 -8.68 20.19
N GLY A 29 -7.38 -9.53 20.46
CA GLY A 29 -6.04 -9.10 20.87
C GLY A 29 -5.18 -8.49 19.74
N GLY A 30 -5.66 -8.53 18.50
CA GLY A 30 -4.92 -8.01 17.34
C GLY A 30 -3.63 -8.78 17.05
N TRP A 31 -3.53 -10.03 17.50
CA TRP A 31 -2.37 -10.86 17.20
C TRP A 31 -2.28 -11.08 15.69
N ILE A 32 -1.09 -10.88 15.16
CA ILE A 32 -0.77 -11.07 13.75
C ILE A 32 0.50 -11.93 13.67
N THR A 33 0.56 -12.82 12.70
CA THR A 33 1.76 -13.63 12.46
C THR A 33 2.88 -12.75 11.90
N SER A 34 4.14 -13.10 12.16
CA SER A 34 5.30 -12.32 11.70
C SER A 34 5.30 -12.10 10.18
N GLY A 35 4.87 -13.09 9.39
CA GLY A 35 4.74 -12.97 7.94
C GLY A 35 3.67 -11.94 7.54
N ASN A 36 2.51 -11.96 8.19
CA ASN A 36 1.46 -10.97 7.94
C ASN A 36 1.87 -9.56 8.41
N ALA A 37 2.61 -9.46 9.52
CA ALA A 37 3.17 -8.19 9.99
C ALA A 37 4.18 -7.61 8.98
N GLN A 38 5.05 -8.45 8.40
CA GLN A 38 5.99 -8.01 7.36
C GLN A 38 5.28 -7.58 6.08
N THR A 39 4.26 -8.32 5.63
CA THR A 39 3.46 -7.93 4.47
C THR A 39 2.70 -6.63 4.73
N MET A 40 2.09 -6.48 5.89
CA MET A 40 1.40 -5.25 6.29
C MET A 40 2.38 -4.07 6.34
N ALA A 41 3.57 -4.24 6.92
CA ALA A 41 4.60 -3.21 6.96
C ALA A 41 5.08 -2.82 5.55
N LYS A 42 5.26 -3.79 4.64
CA LYS A 42 5.63 -3.51 3.25
C LYS A 42 4.53 -2.78 2.48
N ASN A 43 3.27 -3.16 2.67
CA ASN A 43 2.14 -2.50 2.03
C ASN A 43 1.95 -1.08 2.56
N LEU A 44 2.03 -0.88 3.89
CA LEU A 44 2.03 0.45 4.51
C LEU A 44 3.19 1.31 4.01
N ALA A 45 4.40 0.75 3.94
CA ALA A 45 5.55 1.47 3.39
C ALA A 45 5.35 1.82 1.91
N ALA A 46 4.79 0.94 1.09
CA ALA A 46 4.52 1.23 -0.31
C ALA A 46 3.43 2.31 -0.47
N ASP A 47 2.35 2.23 0.29
CA ASP A 47 1.23 3.18 0.24
C ASP A 47 1.63 4.55 0.81
N GLU A 48 2.31 4.59 1.97
CA GLU A 48 2.77 5.85 2.58
C GLU A 48 3.88 6.50 1.77
N VAL A 49 4.80 5.73 1.19
CA VAL A 49 5.80 6.30 0.27
C VAL A 49 5.10 6.85 -0.98
N THR A 50 4.07 6.17 -1.50
CA THR A 50 3.31 6.67 -2.65
C THR A 50 2.58 7.96 -2.31
N LEU A 51 1.90 8.03 -1.15
CA LEU A 51 1.21 9.24 -0.67
C LEU A 51 2.18 10.39 -0.35
N ALA A 52 3.35 10.09 0.22
CA ALA A 52 4.41 11.07 0.46
C ALA A 52 5.08 11.54 -0.85
N MET A 53 4.98 10.77 -1.93
CA MET A 53 5.47 11.12 -3.27
C MET A 53 4.46 11.92 -4.08
N VAL A 54 3.16 11.89 -3.74
CA VAL A 54 2.14 12.77 -4.36
C VAL A 54 2.53 14.25 -4.27
N PRO A 55 2.91 14.84 -3.11
CA PRO A 55 3.33 16.23 -3.07
C PRO A 55 4.59 16.51 -3.89
N VAL A 56 5.47 15.52 -4.10
CA VAL A 56 6.62 15.64 -5.01
C VAL A 56 6.15 15.73 -6.46
N CYS A 57 5.22 14.87 -6.89
CA CYS A 57 4.63 14.93 -8.22
C CYS A 57 3.91 16.27 -8.47
N LEU A 58 3.13 16.74 -7.49
CA LEU A 58 2.44 18.03 -7.57
C LEU A 58 3.45 19.19 -7.66
N ASN A 59 4.52 19.16 -6.88
CA ASN A 59 5.57 20.18 -6.95
C ASN A 59 6.30 20.16 -8.31
N MET A 60 6.66 18.97 -8.82
CA MET A 60 7.22 18.83 -10.17
C MET A 60 6.29 19.43 -11.22
N SER A 61 5.00 19.08 -11.17
CA SER A 61 4.00 19.64 -12.08
C SER A 61 3.91 21.16 -11.99
N ALA A 62 4.01 21.73 -10.78
CA ALA A 62 3.90 23.17 -10.56
C ALA A 62 5.13 23.93 -11.08
N THR A 63 6.31 23.31 -11.01
CA THR A 63 7.58 23.88 -11.52
C THR A 63 7.81 23.61 -13.01
N ASP A 64 7.01 22.76 -13.66
CA ASP A 64 7.17 22.41 -15.06
C ASP A 64 6.76 23.56 -15.99
N PRO A 65 7.65 24.08 -16.86
CA PRO A 65 7.31 25.12 -17.84
C PRO A 65 6.21 24.71 -18.82
N GLN A 66 6.05 23.41 -19.07
CA GLN A 66 5.06 22.83 -19.98
C GLN A 66 3.82 22.31 -19.26
N ARG A 67 3.63 22.67 -17.97
CA ARG A 67 2.49 22.21 -17.15
C ARG A 67 1.15 22.32 -17.86
N THR A 68 0.82 23.49 -18.41
CA THR A 68 -0.47 23.74 -19.07
C THR A 68 -0.68 22.86 -20.29
N ALA A 69 0.34 22.69 -21.12
CA ALA A 69 0.26 21.80 -22.29
C ALA A 69 0.10 20.33 -21.88
N LYS A 70 0.86 19.86 -20.89
CA LYS A 70 0.78 18.49 -20.38
C LYS A 70 -0.56 18.22 -19.69
N LEU A 71 -1.08 19.15 -18.88
CA LEU A 71 -2.40 19.00 -18.26
C LEU A 71 -3.53 18.96 -19.30
N ALA A 72 -3.46 19.77 -20.35
CA ALA A 72 -4.44 19.74 -21.44
C ALA A 72 -4.47 18.37 -22.13
N ILE A 73 -3.29 17.77 -22.40
CA ILE A 73 -3.20 16.41 -22.94
C ILE A 73 -3.83 15.41 -21.98
N LEU A 74 -3.53 15.49 -20.67
CA LEU A 74 -4.07 14.57 -19.66
C LEU A 74 -5.61 14.66 -19.51
N GLN A 75 -6.18 15.83 -19.75
CA GLN A 75 -7.63 16.04 -19.77
C GLN A 75 -8.28 15.47 -21.04
N ASP A 76 -7.62 15.62 -22.19
CA ASP A 76 -8.15 15.20 -23.50
C ASP A 76 -8.09 13.67 -23.71
N VAL A 77 -7.09 13.00 -23.10
CA VAL A 77 -6.97 11.55 -23.20
C VAL A 77 -8.04 10.80 -22.40
N SER A 78 -8.43 9.63 -22.92
CA SER A 78 -9.37 8.73 -22.26
C SER A 78 -8.89 8.30 -20.87
N ARG A 79 -9.82 7.98 -19.97
CA ARG A 79 -9.51 7.51 -18.60
C ARG A 79 -8.53 6.32 -18.58
N TYR A 80 -8.62 5.43 -19.57
CA TYR A 80 -7.74 4.26 -19.66
C TYR A 80 -6.32 4.61 -20.11
N SER A 81 -6.15 5.64 -20.93
CA SER A 81 -4.85 6.13 -21.41
C SER A 81 -4.25 7.22 -20.53
N ARG A 82 -5.04 7.85 -19.66
CA ARG A 82 -4.63 8.96 -18.78
C ARG A 82 -3.45 8.58 -17.87
N ARG A 83 -3.45 7.36 -17.32
CA ARG A 83 -2.33 6.85 -16.52
C ARG A 83 -1.03 6.76 -17.32
N ASN A 84 -1.10 6.27 -18.56
CA ASN A 84 0.08 6.17 -19.43
C ASN A 84 0.58 7.56 -19.83
N ALA A 85 -0.32 8.45 -20.24
CA ALA A 85 0.03 9.84 -20.55
C ALA A 85 0.64 10.55 -19.32
N MET A 86 0.17 10.25 -18.10
CA MET A 86 0.74 10.79 -16.86
C MET A 86 2.17 10.31 -16.65
N MET A 87 2.46 9.03 -16.91
CA MET A 87 3.82 8.50 -16.85
C MET A 87 4.74 9.13 -17.91
N GLU A 88 4.23 9.40 -19.11
CA GLU A 88 4.98 10.07 -20.18
C GLU A 88 5.37 11.51 -19.84
N THR A 89 4.64 12.20 -18.94
CA THR A 89 5.03 13.53 -18.48
C THR A 89 6.32 13.56 -17.66
N GLY A 90 6.70 12.42 -17.08
CA GLY A 90 7.80 12.26 -16.14
C GLY A 90 7.47 12.64 -14.69
N TRP A 91 6.28 13.17 -14.38
CA TRP A 91 5.94 13.58 -13.01
C TRP A 91 5.67 12.42 -12.06
N ALA A 92 5.32 11.24 -12.60
CA ALA A 92 5.08 10.03 -11.84
C ALA A 92 6.35 9.16 -11.64
N THR A 93 7.54 9.74 -11.79
CA THR A 93 8.82 9.05 -11.61
C THR A 93 9.41 9.41 -10.24
N HIS A 94 9.85 8.39 -9.50
CA HIS A 94 10.49 8.61 -8.20
C HIS A 94 11.84 9.34 -8.36
N PRO A 95 12.18 10.30 -7.47
CA PRO A 95 13.52 10.89 -7.45
C PRO A 95 14.60 9.81 -7.32
N GLY A 96 15.51 9.73 -8.28
CA GLY A 96 16.57 8.71 -8.32
C GLY A 96 16.19 7.38 -8.99
N SER A 97 14.99 7.29 -9.58
CA SER A 97 14.58 6.21 -10.48
C SER A 97 14.40 6.75 -11.90
N ASP A 98 14.69 5.94 -12.91
CA ASP A 98 14.39 6.24 -14.31
C ASP A 98 13.06 5.62 -14.77
N THR A 99 12.42 4.81 -13.91
CA THR A 99 11.16 4.12 -14.24
C THR A 99 9.95 4.85 -13.65
N PRO A 100 8.93 5.17 -14.47
CA PRO A 100 7.67 5.73 -13.98
C PRO A 100 6.93 4.73 -13.09
N ASN A 101 6.39 5.19 -11.97
CA ASN A 101 5.56 4.39 -11.08
C ASN A 101 4.07 4.59 -11.42
N ARG A 102 3.45 3.46 -11.76
CA ARG A 102 2.05 3.33 -12.10
C ARG A 102 1.12 3.79 -10.96
N ASP A 103 1.38 3.42 -9.72
CA ASP A 103 0.52 3.76 -8.57
C ASP A 103 0.66 5.23 -8.19
N LEU A 104 1.87 5.78 -8.33
CA LEU A 104 2.12 7.22 -8.19
C LEU A 104 1.41 8.04 -9.28
N ALA A 105 1.35 7.53 -10.52
CA ALA A 105 0.62 8.20 -11.60
C ALA A 105 -0.87 8.34 -11.27
N ASP A 106 -1.51 7.28 -10.77
CA ASP A 106 -2.93 7.32 -10.40
C ASP A 106 -3.17 8.25 -9.20
N ALA A 107 -2.32 8.18 -8.17
CA ALA A 107 -2.42 9.04 -7.00
C ALA A 107 -2.19 10.53 -7.33
N CYS A 108 -1.25 10.83 -8.23
CA CYS A 108 -0.99 12.19 -8.68
C CYS A 108 -2.11 12.74 -9.56
N LEU A 109 -2.69 11.93 -10.46
CA LEU A 109 -3.88 12.32 -11.22
C LEU A 109 -5.05 12.68 -10.31
N ALA A 110 -5.28 11.89 -9.24
CA ALA A 110 -6.29 12.20 -8.24
C ALA A 110 -5.98 13.51 -7.48
N GLY A 111 -4.71 13.74 -7.11
CA GLY A 111 -4.27 14.97 -6.45
C GLY A 111 -4.34 16.23 -7.32
N LEU A 112 -4.17 16.09 -8.64
CA LEU A 112 -4.35 17.17 -9.61
C LEU A 112 -5.83 17.52 -9.86
N MET A 113 -6.77 16.78 -9.25
CA MET A 113 -8.22 16.95 -9.39
C MET A 113 -8.66 17.06 -10.86
N LEU A 114 -8.01 16.31 -11.76
CA LEU A 114 -8.39 16.24 -13.18
C LEU A 114 -9.73 15.52 -13.38
N ASP A 115 -10.29 14.94 -12.32
CA ASP A 115 -11.64 14.36 -12.27
C ASP A 115 -12.71 15.42 -11.91
N GLY A 116 -12.50 16.65 -12.36
CA GLY A 116 -13.41 17.78 -12.17
C GLY A 116 -14.21 18.12 -13.43
N SER A 117 -15.24 17.33 -13.73
CA SER A 117 -16.50 17.77 -14.35
C SER A 117 -17.58 16.70 -14.17
#